data_AF-A0A4U8TNR6-F1
#
_entry.id   AF-A0A4U8TNR6-F1
#
_cell.length_a   1.000
_cell.length_b   1.000
_cell.length_c   1.000
_cell.angle_alpha   90.00
_cell.angle_beta   90.00
_cell.angle_gamma   90.00
#
_symmetry.space_group_name_H-M   'P 1'
#
loop_
_entity.id
_entity.type
_entity.pdbx_description
1 polymer ?
#
loop_
_entity_poly.entity_id
_entity_poly.type
_entity_poly.pdbx_seq_one_letter_code
_entity_poly.pdbx_strand_id
1 'polypeptide(L)'
;MQQNKEQNKQTIQEGNYKQESMISSNEYYDNENKIRQITKGANDLSLGISMVIAVLIGLGLGYGLYKITGYYWLVWIGLGYGVAAAILNVIKAYKRLQKDLNSIKNNEKYQYMLEIQKEQEKEDKKQKI
;
A
#
# COMPACT_ATOMS: atom_id res chain seq x y z
N MET A 1 45.02 0.86 38.83
CA MET A 1 44.36 2.08 38.29
C MET A 1 44.15 2.06 36.77
N GLN A 2 44.86 1.23 35.97
CA GLN A 2 44.69 1.22 34.51
C GLN A 2 43.54 0.33 33.98
N GLN A 3 43.25 -0.79 34.63
CA GLN A 3 42.18 -1.72 34.22
C GLN A 3 40.76 -1.12 34.30
N ASN A 4 40.52 -0.17 35.21
CA ASN A 4 39.22 0.48 35.38
C ASN A 4 38.92 1.50 34.25
N LYS A 5 39.96 2.02 33.58
CA LYS A 5 39.81 2.94 32.44
C LYS A 5 39.47 2.21 31.15
N GLU A 6 39.94 0.97 30.99
CA GLU A 6 39.67 0.18 29.78
C GLU A 6 38.29 -0.45 29.78
N GLN A 7 37.80 -0.93 30.93
CA GLN A 7 36.43 -1.43 31.07
C GLN A 7 35.40 -0.33 30.81
N ASN A 8 35.62 0.87 31.35
CA ASN A 8 34.74 2.02 31.12
C ASN A 8 34.70 2.41 29.62
N LYS A 9 35.84 2.35 28.91
CA LYS A 9 35.87 2.53 27.46
C LYS A 9 35.07 1.46 26.72
N GLN A 10 35.23 0.18 27.06
CA GLN A 10 34.49 -0.92 26.41
C GLN A 10 32.97 -0.79 26.59
N THR A 11 32.51 -0.48 27.80
CA THR A 11 31.07 -0.27 28.07
C THR A 11 30.50 0.93 27.31
N ILE A 12 31.29 2.02 27.16
CA ILE A 12 30.89 3.18 26.37
C ILE A 12 30.83 2.86 24.87
N GLN A 13 31.76 2.04 24.37
CA GLN A 13 31.77 1.62 22.97
C GLN A 13 30.58 0.69 22.68
N GLU A 14 30.33 -0.33 23.50
CA GLU A 14 29.17 -1.23 23.37
C GLU A 14 27.83 -0.49 23.46
N GLY A 15 27.73 0.54 24.30
CA GLY A 15 26.57 1.42 24.38
C GLY A 15 26.33 2.21 23.09
N ASN A 16 27.38 2.75 22.48
CA ASN A 16 27.28 3.50 21.21
C ASN A 16 26.89 2.61 20.03
N TYR A 17 27.46 1.41 19.89
CA TYR A 17 27.09 0.50 18.78
C TYR A 17 25.65 -0.01 18.91
N LYS A 18 25.19 -0.30 20.13
CA LYS A 18 23.79 -0.68 20.38
C LYS A 18 22.85 0.49 20.12
N GLN A 19 23.26 1.72 20.41
CA GLN A 19 22.47 2.91 20.13
C GLN A 19 22.39 3.23 18.62
N GLU A 20 23.51 3.17 17.89
CA GLU A 20 23.52 3.38 16.42
C GLU A 20 22.72 2.31 15.66
N SER A 21 22.79 1.05 16.08
CA SER A 21 22.00 -0.05 15.46
C SER A 21 20.50 0.08 15.75
N MET A 22 20.11 0.64 16.90
CA MET A 22 18.72 0.96 17.23
C MET A 22 18.20 2.20 16.48
N ILE A 23 19.06 3.19 16.21
CA ILE A 23 18.68 4.40 15.45
C ILE A 23 18.51 4.04 13.97
N SER A 24 19.43 3.26 13.39
CA SER A 24 19.36 2.84 11.98
C SER A 24 18.18 1.91 11.70
N SER A 25 17.84 1.02 12.64
CA SER A 25 16.64 0.17 12.51
C SER A 25 15.34 0.97 12.64
N ASN A 26 15.22 1.90 13.59
CA ASN A 26 14.04 2.76 13.68
C ASN A 26 13.85 3.66 12.45
N GLU A 27 14.94 4.21 11.90
CA GLU A 27 14.87 5.04 10.69
C GLU A 27 14.51 4.20 9.45
N TYR A 28 15.05 2.99 9.30
CA TYR A 28 14.69 2.09 8.21
C TYR A 28 13.23 1.60 8.31
N TYR A 29 12.75 1.25 9.52
CA TYR A 29 11.37 0.86 9.75
C TYR A 29 10.38 2.03 9.56
N ASP A 30 10.70 3.24 10.02
CA ASP A 30 9.82 4.41 9.84
C ASP A 30 9.72 4.83 8.36
N ASN A 31 10.83 4.79 7.63
CA ASN A 31 10.82 5.03 6.18
C ASN A 31 10.05 3.93 5.44
N GLU A 32 10.26 2.65 5.75
CA GLU A 32 9.51 1.56 5.12
C GLU A 32 7.99 1.68 5.40
N ASN A 33 7.62 2.01 6.63
CA ASN A 33 6.22 2.19 7.03
C ASN A 33 5.57 3.41 6.39
N LYS A 34 6.29 4.53 6.24
CA LYS A 34 5.83 5.68 5.46
C LYS A 34 5.65 5.27 4.01
N ILE A 35 6.67 4.72 3.36
CA ILE A 35 6.66 4.27 1.96
C ILE A 35 5.48 3.33 1.71
N ARG A 36 5.26 2.32 2.57
CA ARG A 36 4.13 1.39 2.51
C ARG A 36 2.77 2.08 2.58
N GLN A 37 2.61 3.11 3.40
CA GLN A 37 1.37 3.89 3.49
C GLN A 37 1.13 4.73 2.23
N ILE A 38 2.17 5.37 1.68
CA ILE A 38 2.06 6.11 0.41
C ILE A 38 1.75 5.15 -0.75
N THR A 39 2.36 3.96 -0.78
CA THR A 39 2.10 2.95 -1.80
C THR A 39 0.66 2.41 -1.71
N LYS A 40 0.10 2.22 -0.52
CA LYS A 40 -1.30 1.80 -0.37
C LYS A 40 -2.27 2.84 -0.95
N GLY A 41 -2.09 4.13 -0.63
CA GLY A 41 -2.91 5.20 -1.20
C GLY A 41 -2.69 5.40 -2.70
N ALA A 42 -1.44 5.25 -3.17
CA ALA A 42 -1.10 5.36 -4.58
C ALA A 42 -1.65 4.20 -5.42
N ASN A 43 -1.79 3.00 -4.86
CA ASN A 43 -2.38 1.85 -5.57
C ASN A 43 -3.84 2.10 -5.96
N ASP A 44 -4.64 2.68 -5.06
CA ASP A 44 -6.04 3.00 -5.33
C ASP A 44 -6.17 4.16 -6.34
N LEU A 45 -5.31 5.17 -6.23
CA LEU A 45 -5.29 6.30 -7.17
C LEU A 45 -4.78 5.89 -8.56
N SER A 46 -3.77 5.01 -8.61
CA SER A 46 -3.26 4.42 -9.86
C SER A 46 -4.30 3.51 -10.53
N LEU A 47 -5.20 2.90 -9.76
CA LEU A 47 -6.32 2.16 -10.33
C LEU A 47 -7.31 3.10 -11.03
N GLY A 48 -7.67 4.19 -10.37
CA GLY A 48 -8.53 5.23 -10.93
C GLY A 48 -7.95 5.87 -12.20
N ILE A 49 -6.66 6.22 -12.20
CA ILE A 49 -6.02 6.85 -13.36
C ILE A 49 -6.02 5.91 -14.58
N SER A 50 -5.86 4.60 -14.37
CA SER A 50 -5.89 3.61 -15.45
C SER A 50 -7.26 3.54 -16.14
N MET A 51 -8.35 3.72 -15.38
CA MET A 51 -9.72 3.77 -15.89
C MET A 51 -9.90 5.00 -16.80
N VAL A 52 -9.42 6.15 -16.33
CA VAL A 52 -9.51 7.41 -17.09
C VAL A 52 -8.73 7.30 -18.40
N ILE A 53 -7.49 6.79 -18.36
CA ILE A 53 -6.66 6.59 -19.56
C ILE A 53 -7.37 5.67 -20.57
N ALA A 54 -7.95 4.55 -20.12
CA ALA A 54 -8.67 3.62 -20.99
C ALA A 54 -9.88 4.29 -21.69
N VAL A 55 -10.64 5.09 -20.94
CA VAL A 55 -11.79 5.83 -21.48
C VAL A 55 -11.35 6.94 -22.43
N LEU A 56 -10.27 7.67 -22.12
CA LEU A 56 -9.71 8.71 -22.99
C LEU A 56 -9.17 8.12 -24.30
N ILE A 57 -8.56 6.94 -24.26
CA ILE A 57 -8.11 6.24 -25.47
C ILE A 57 -9.32 5.76 -26.29
N GLY A 58 -10.36 5.22 -25.65
CA GLY A 58 -11.60 4.82 -26.33
C GLY A 58 -12.31 5.98 -27.00
N LEU A 59 -12.44 7.12 -26.30
CA LEU A 59 -12.96 8.38 -26.84
C LEU A 59 -12.07 8.97 -27.93
N GLY A 60 -10.75 8.96 -27.73
CA GLY A 60 -9.77 9.49 -28.67
C GLY A 60 -9.75 8.71 -29.98
N LEU A 61 -9.83 7.37 -29.91
CA LEU A 61 -10.00 6.51 -31.07
C LEU A 61 -11.37 6.70 -31.73
N GLY A 62 -12.44 6.78 -30.95
CA GLY A 62 -13.79 7.03 -31.47
C GLY A 62 -13.91 8.37 -32.20
N TYR A 63 -13.34 9.42 -31.62
CA TYR A 63 -13.30 10.77 -32.22
C TYR A 63 -12.36 10.83 -33.43
N GLY A 64 -11.21 10.15 -33.37
CA GLY A 64 -10.30 10.01 -34.50
C GLY A 64 -10.95 9.32 -35.69
N LEU A 65 -11.69 8.23 -35.45
CA LEU A 65 -12.46 7.54 -36.49
C LEU A 65 -13.56 8.44 -37.06
N TYR A 66 -14.29 9.15 -36.20
CA TYR A 66 -15.31 10.11 -36.62
C TYR A 66 -14.73 11.17 -37.58
N LYS A 67 -13.53 11.70 -37.31
CA LYS A 67 -12.89 12.70 -38.18
C LYS A 67 -12.64 12.19 -39.61
N ILE A 68 -12.46 10.88 -39.77
CA ILE A 68 -12.13 10.26 -41.06
C ILE A 68 -13.38 9.73 -41.77
N THR A 69 -14.34 9.18 -41.03
CA THR A 69 -15.53 8.54 -41.61
C THR A 69 -16.81 9.38 -41.56
N GLY A 70 -16.86 10.44 -40.74
CA GLY A 70 -18.01 11.34 -40.61
C GLY A 70 -19.20 10.77 -39.83
N TYR A 71 -19.15 9.50 -39.41
CA TYR A 71 -20.25 8.87 -38.65
C TYR A 71 -20.16 9.19 -37.16
N TYR A 72 -21.03 10.08 -36.68
CA TYR A 72 -21.13 10.46 -35.26
C TYR A 72 -21.39 9.28 -34.31
N TRP A 73 -22.03 8.21 -34.79
CA TRP A 73 -22.30 7.01 -33.98
C TRP A 73 -21.00 6.34 -33.50
N LEU A 74 -19.90 6.42 -34.26
CA LEU A 74 -18.64 5.75 -33.90
C LEU A 74 -18.04 6.27 -32.59
N VAL A 75 -18.33 7.51 -32.21
CA VAL A 75 -17.90 8.09 -30.92
C VAL A 75 -18.57 7.34 -29.76
N TRP A 76 -19.85 6.97 -29.90
CA TRP A 76 -20.58 6.19 -28.90
C TRP A 76 -20.07 4.75 -28.81
N ILE A 77 -19.68 4.16 -29.94
CA ILE A 77 -19.05 2.83 -29.95
C ILE A 77 -17.69 2.90 -29.24
N GLY A 78 -16.85 3.89 -29.56
CA GLY A 78 -15.55 4.09 -28.91
C GLY A 78 -15.67 4.34 -27.41
N LEU A 79 -16.65 5.14 -26.99
CA LEU A 79 -16.97 5.36 -25.58
C LEU A 79 -17.46 4.07 -24.90
N GLY A 80 -18.41 3.35 -25.52
CA GLY A 80 -18.96 2.11 -24.99
C GLY A 80 -17.88 1.03 -24.80
N TYR A 81 -17.00 0.86 -25.79
CA TYR A 81 -15.86 -0.06 -25.70
C TYR A 81 -14.80 0.42 -24.70
N GLY A 82 -14.52 1.72 -24.63
CA GLY A 82 -13.58 2.29 -23.66
C GLY A 82 -14.04 2.06 -22.21
N VAL A 83 -15.32 2.30 -21.93
CA VAL A 83 -15.93 2.06 -20.61
C VAL A 83 -15.96 0.56 -20.29
N ALA A 84 -16.35 -0.29 -21.24
CA ALA A 84 -16.35 -1.73 -21.05
C ALA A 84 -14.94 -2.26 -20.73
N ALA A 85 -13.92 -1.82 -21.46
CA ALA A 85 -12.53 -2.20 -21.22
C ALA A 85 -12.03 -1.76 -19.83
N ALA A 86 -12.40 -0.55 -19.41
CA ALA A 86 -12.04 -0.02 -18.11
C ALA A 86 -12.67 -0.83 -16.96
N ILE A 87 -13.97 -1.17 -17.07
CA ILE A 87 -14.68 -2.01 -16.09
C ILE A 87 -14.02 -3.40 -15.99
N LEU A 88 -13.70 -4.03 -17.12
CA LEU A 88 -13.02 -5.34 -17.12
C LEU A 88 -11.65 -5.28 -16.40
N ASN A 89 -10.91 -4.19 -16.54
CA ASN A 89 -9.63 -4.02 -15.85
C ASN A 89 -9.82 -3.85 -14.33
N VAL A 90 -10.77 -2.99 -13.93
CA VAL A 90 -11.08 -2.76 -12.51
C VAL A 90 -11.50 -4.05 -11.80
N ILE A 91 -12.36 -4.87 -12.40
CA ILE A 91 -12.78 -6.15 -11.80
C ILE A 91 -11.56 -7.07 -11.57
N LYS A 92 -10.62 -7.10 -12.52
CA LYS A 92 -9.41 -7.92 -12.43
C LYS A 92 -8.49 -7.44 -11.31
N ALA A 93 -8.30 -6.13 -11.18
CA ALA A 93 -7.50 -5.54 -10.13
C ALA A 93 -8.15 -5.70 -8.75
N TYR A 94 -9.47 -5.52 -8.65
CA TYR A 94 -10.23 -5.74 -7.42
C TYR A 94 -10.09 -7.18 -6.92
N LYS A 95 -10.24 -8.16 -7.81
CA LYS A 95 -10.05 -9.58 -7.45
C LYS A 95 -8.63 -9.89 -6.96
N ARG A 96 -7.60 -9.20 -7.48
CA ARG A 96 -6.22 -9.32 -7.01
C ARG A 96 -6.07 -8.72 -5.61
N LEU A 97 -6.55 -7.49 -5.40
CA LEU A 97 -6.57 -6.84 -4.09
C LEU A 97 -7.27 -7.71 -3.05
N GLN A 98 -8.43 -8.28 -3.39
CA GLN A 98 -9.19 -9.10 -2.45
C GLN A 98 -8.49 -10.42 -2.11
N LYS A 99 -7.77 -11.02 -3.06
CA LYS A 99 -6.90 -12.19 -2.79
C LYS A 99 -5.71 -11.82 -1.90
N ASP A 100 -5.06 -10.69 -2.14
CA ASP A 100 -3.93 -10.23 -1.32
C ASP A 100 -4.38 -9.88 0.10
N LEU A 101 -5.55 -9.27 0.26
CA LEU A 101 -6.13 -9.00 1.59
C LEU A 101 -6.47 -10.31 2.32
N ASN A 102 -7.01 -11.31 1.62
CA ASN A 102 -7.33 -12.61 2.21
C ASN A 102 -6.07 -13.42 2.53
N SER A 103 -5.02 -13.36 1.72
CA SER A 103 -3.75 -14.04 2.01
C SER A 103 -3.00 -13.40 3.19
N ILE A 104 -3.12 -12.08 3.35
CA ILE A 104 -2.66 -11.37 4.55
C ILE A 104 -3.48 -11.78 5.78
N LYS A 105 -4.82 -11.86 5.66
CA LYS A 105 -5.72 -12.24 6.77
C LYS A 105 -5.48 -13.68 7.27
N ASN A 106 -5.07 -14.60 6.39
CA ASN A 106 -4.83 -16.00 6.75
C ASN A 106 -3.41 -16.29 7.24
N ASN A 107 -2.54 -15.28 7.35
CA ASN A 107 -1.23 -15.44 7.97
C ASN A 107 -1.39 -15.44 9.50
N GLU A 108 -0.97 -16.52 10.16
CA GLU A 108 -1.06 -16.72 11.62
C GLU A 108 -0.54 -15.52 12.43
N LYS A 109 0.46 -14.80 11.88
CA LYS A 109 1.02 -13.58 12.48
C LYS A 109 -0.02 -12.46 12.66
N TYR A 110 -0.99 -12.32 11.75
CA TYR A 110 -2.05 -11.31 11.86
C TYR A 110 -3.17 -11.71 12.83
N GLN A 111 -3.47 -13.00 12.94
CA GLN A 111 -4.45 -13.52 13.91
C GLN A 111 -3.95 -13.29 15.35
N TYR A 112 -2.67 -13.59 15.61
CA TYR A 112 -2.04 -13.34 16.91
C TYR A 112 -2.09 -11.85 17.32
N MET A 113 -1.81 -10.92 16.39
CA MET A 113 -1.89 -9.49 16.70
C MET A 113 -3.32 -8.98 16.94
N LEU A 114 -4.33 -9.57 16.28
CA LEU A 114 -5.74 -9.26 16.50
C LEU A 114 -6.24 -9.80 17.85
N GLU A 115 -5.76 -10.98 18.27
CA GLU A 115 -6.07 -11.54 19.58
C GLU A 115 -5.47 -10.68 20.70
N ILE A 116 -4.21 -10.27 20.58
CA ILE A 116 -3.57 -9.38 21.56
C ILE A 116 -4.30 -8.04 21.65
N GLN A 117 -4.71 -7.44 20.53
CA GLN A 117 -5.48 -6.18 20.57
C GLN A 117 -6.84 -6.34 21.26
N LYS A 118 -7.54 -7.46 21.00
CA LYS A 118 -8.83 -7.74 21.65
C LYS A 118 -8.69 -8.03 23.14
N GLU A 119 -7.57 -8.62 23.57
CA GLU A 119 -7.28 -8.81 24.98
C GLU A 119 -6.96 -7.48 25.67
N GLN A 120 -6.14 -6.62 25.06
CA GLN A 120 -5.84 -5.30 25.61
C GLN A 120 -7.09 -4.39 25.71
N GLU A 121 -7.98 -4.42 24.70
CA GLU A 121 -9.23 -3.66 24.76
C GLU A 121 -10.18 -4.15 25.88
N LYS A 122 -10.11 -5.44 26.24
CA LYS A 122 -10.90 -6.02 27.35
C LYS A 122 -10.31 -5.64 28.71
N GLU A 123 -8.99 -5.63 28.84
CA GLU A 123 -8.28 -5.22 30.07
C GLU A 123 -8.46 -3.73 30.36
N ASP A 124 -8.40 -2.86 29.33
CA ASP A 124 -8.64 -1.42 29.47
C ASP A 124 -10.10 -1.10 29.88
N LYS A 125 -11.07 -1.89 29.41
CA LYS A 125 -12.48 -1.75 29.81
C LYS A 125 -12.73 -2.24 31.24
N LYS A 126 -11.99 -3.23 31.72
CA LYS A 126 -12.09 -3.71 33.10
C LYS A 126 -11.47 -2.77 34.13
N GLN A 127 -10.41 -2.05 33.77
CA GLN A 127 -9.77 -1.06 34.68
C GLN A 127 -10.57 0.25 34.84
N LYS A 128 -11.57 0.49 33.98
CA LYS A 128 -12.43 1.69 34.02
C LYS A 128 -13.75 1.49 34.78
N ILE A 129 -13.99 0.32 35.36
CA ILE A 129 -15.14 -0.02 36.21
C ILE A 129 -14.64 -0.24 37.63
#